data_AF-A0A2V5S0S0-F1
#
_entry.id   AF-A0A2V5S0S0-F1
#
_cell.length_a   1.000
_cell.length_b   1.000
_cell.length_c   1.000
_cell.angle_alpha   90.00
_cell.angle_beta   90.00
_cell.angle_gamma   90.00
#
_symmetry.space_group_name_H-M   'P 1'
#
loop_
_entity.id
_entity.type
_entity.pdbx_description
1 polymer ?
#
loop_
_entity_poly.entity_id
_entity_poly.type
_entity_poly.pdbx_seq_one_letter_code
_entity_poly.pdbx_strand_id
1 'polypeptide(L)'
;MNLNRRGILLALAIVALRASTFAYGPVGHEIVGAIADERLAHTAEAAKVNALLDGLTLEKAAVIADEIKGWDKNGVDDPSSFHYSAHRNIDRQLRDFWKANQPTHEMNSAMPS
;
A
#
# COMPACT_ATOMS: atom_id res chain seq x y z
N MET A 1 41.23 -9.20 -23.90
CA MET A 1 40.58 -9.84 -22.72
C MET A 1 39.95 -8.87 -21.71
N ASN A 2 40.02 -7.54 -21.86
CA ASN A 2 39.49 -6.59 -20.84
C ASN A 2 38.04 -6.12 -21.05
N LEU A 3 37.49 -6.24 -22.26
CA LEU A 3 36.12 -5.78 -22.55
C LEU A 3 35.06 -6.73 -21.95
N ASN A 4 35.30 -8.05 -22.06
CA ASN A 4 34.41 -9.08 -21.53
C ASN A 4 34.33 -9.03 -19.99
N ARG A 5 35.45 -8.73 -19.32
CA ARG A 5 35.51 -8.62 -17.86
C ARG A 5 34.74 -7.40 -17.34
N ARG A 6 34.81 -6.26 -18.06
CA ARG A 6 34.02 -5.05 -17.76
C ARG A 6 32.53 -5.29 -17.98
N GLY A 7 32.14 -5.99 -19.07
CA GLY A 7 30.75 -6.35 -19.34
C GLY A 7 30.16 -7.28 -18.28
N ILE A 8 30.93 -8.28 -17.83
CA ILE A 8 30.53 -9.20 -16.75
C ILE A 8 30.36 -8.45 -15.42
N LEU A 9 31.29 -7.54 -15.07
CA LEU A 9 31.18 -6.73 -13.85
C LEU A 9 29.99 -5.77 -13.90
N LEU A 10 29.68 -5.19 -15.06
CA LEU A 10 28.50 -4.35 -15.23
C LEU A 10 27.21 -5.16 -15.08
N ALA A 11 27.15 -6.35 -15.67
CA ALA A 11 26.01 -7.26 -15.54
C ALA A 11 25.79 -7.70 -14.08
N LEU A 12 26.86 -8.06 -13.37
CA LEU A 12 26.83 -8.38 -11.95
C LEU A 12 26.37 -7.19 -11.10
N ALA A 13 26.83 -5.97 -11.39
CA ALA A 13 26.40 -4.77 -10.69
C ALA A 13 24.91 -4.47 -10.92
N ILE A 14 24.40 -4.66 -12.14
CA ILE A 14 22.98 -4.49 -12.48
C ILE A 14 22.13 -5.55 -11.76
N VAL A 15 22.56 -6.81 -11.73
CA VAL A 15 21.86 -7.90 -11.01
C VAL A 15 21.88 -7.67 -9.50
N ALA A 16 23.01 -7.21 -8.93
CA ALA A 16 23.12 -6.89 -7.51
C ALA A 16 22.22 -5.71 -7.10
N LEU A 17 22.05 -4.71 -7.97
CA LEU A 17 21.17 -3.55 -7.71
C LEU A 17 19.68 -3.91 -7.72
N ARG A 18 19.29 -5.00 -8.42
CA ARG A 18 17.91 -5.52 -8.43
C ARG A 18 17.50 -6.16 -7.10
N ALA A 19 18.44 -6.59 -6.27
CA ALA A 19 18.14 -7.23 -4.99
C ALA A 19 17.60 -6.26 -3.93
N SER A 20 17.63 -4.94 -4.20
CA SER A 20 17.27 -3.89 -3.25
C SER A 20 15.87 -3.30 -3.46
N THR A 21 15.09 -3.77 -4.44
CA THR A 21 13.77 -3.20 -4.78
C THR A 21 12.62 -4.16 -4.51
N PHE A 22 12.75 -5.06 -3.53
CA PHE A 22 11.59 -5.83 -3.08
C PHE A 22 10.58 -4.88 -2.44
N ALA A 23 9.47 -4.63 -3.13
CA ALA A 23 8.32 -3.97 -2.54
C ALA A 23 7.90 -4.76 -1.29
N TYR A 24 7.54 -4.05 -0.23
CA TYR A 24 7.04 -4.70 0.96
C TYR A 24 5.72 -5.41 0.63
N GLY A 25 5.57 -6.65 1.10
CA GLY A 25 4.25 -7.28 1.17
C GLY A 25 3.43 -6.72 2.35
N PRO A 26 2.19 -7.19 2.54
CA PRO A 26 1.29 -6.71 3.60
C PRO A 26 1.96 -6.68 4.98
N VAL A 27 2.63 -7.78 5.37
CA VAL A 27 3.35 -7.88 6.66
C VAL A 27 4.44 -6.82 6.80
N GLY A 28 5.15 -6.51 5.72
CA GLY A 28 6.19 -5.48 5.73
C GLY A 28 5.61 -4.09 5.96
N HIS A 29 4.50 -3.78 5.28
CA HIS A 29 3.78 -2.52 5.47
C HIS A 29 3.24 -2.39 6.90
N GLU A 30 2.63 -3.44 7.43
CA GLU A 30 2.13 -3.49 8.81
C GLU A 30 3.25 -3.26 9.83
N ILE A 31 4.41 -3.92 9.67
CA ILE A 31 5.56 -3.73 10.57
C ILE A 31 6.03 -2.27 10.58
N VAL A 32 6.13 -1.63 9.41
CA VAL A 32 6.52 -0.22 9.31
C VAL A 32 5.48 0.67 10.00
N GLY A 33 4.19 0.38 9.80
CA GLY A 33 3.10 1.08 10.48
C GLY A 33 3.16 0.93 12.00
N ALA A 34 3.36 -0.28 12.52
CA ALA A 34 3.49 -0.53 13.95
C ALA A 34 4.70 0.17 14.58
N ILE A 35 5.85 0.19 13.88
CA ILE A 35 7.02 0.97 14.31
C ILE A 35 6.67 2.46 14.34
N ALA A 36 5.92 2.98 13.37
CA ALA A 36 5.49 4.37 13.37
C ALA A 36 4.52 4.69 14.52
N ASP A 37 3.60 3.79 14.85
CA ASP A 37 2.73 3.91 16.03
C ASP A 37 3.57 4.03 17.32
N GLU A 38 4.56 3.17 17.51
CA GLU A 38 5.46 3.20 18.68
C GLU A 38 6.25 4.53 18.75
N ARG A 39 6.77 5.00 17.61
CA ARG A 39 7.55 6.25 17.55
C ARG A 39 6.69 7.48 17.82
N LEU A 40 5.41 7.45 17.43
CA LEU A 40 4.50 8.57 17.61
C LEU A 40 3.87 8.63 19.00
N ALA A 41 3.76 7.53 19.74
CA ALA A 41 2.99 7.42 20.99
C ALA A 41 3.29 8.52 22.05
N HIS A 42 4.47 9.15 22.01
CA HIS A 42 4.89 10.19 22.95
C HIS A 42 5.10 11.57 22.30
N THR A 43 4.47 11.80 21.15
CA THR A 43 4.56 13.05 20.37
C THR A 43 3.25 13.84 20.42
N ALA A 44 3.30 15.13 20.10
CA ALA A 44 2.10 15.97 20.01
C ALA A 44 1.24 15.62 18.79
N GLU A 45 1.83 14.95 17.80
CA GLU A 45 1.23 14.58 16.53
C GLU A 45 0.34 13.33 16.64
N ALA A 46 0.57 12.47 17.64
CA ALA A 46 -0.18 11.22 17.84
C ALA A 46 -1.69 11.44 17.84
N ALA A 47 -2.17 12.48 18.56
CA ALA A 47 -3.59 12.80 18.65
C ALA A 47 -4.18 13.23 17.30
N LYS A 48 -3.39 13.94 16.47
CA LYS A 48 -3.83 14.37 15.13
C LYS A 48 -3.92 13.19 14.19
N VAL A 49 -2.92 12.30 14.20
CA VAL A 49 -2.92 11.08 13.39
C VAL A 49 -4.08 10.18 13.79
N ASN A 50 -4.29 9.96 15.09
CA ASN A 50 -5.39 9.16 15.60
C ASN A 50 -6.77 9.71 15.18
N ALA A 51 -6.94 11.04 15.20
CA ALA A 51 -8.16 11.69 14.75
C ALA A 51 -8.39 11.55 13.23
N LEU A 52 -7.34 11.62 12.41
CA LEU A 52 -7.44 11.38 10.96
C LEU A 52 -7.81 9.93 10.63
N LEU A 53 -7.30 9.00 11.42
CA LEU A 53 -7.47 7.56 11.21
C LEU A 53 -8.71 6.98 11.90
N ASP A 54 -9.53 7.81 12.58
CA ASP A 54 -10.70 7.35 13.33
C ASP A 54 -10.34 6.23 14.33
N GLY A 55 -9.19 6.37 15.00
CA GLY A 55 -8.67 5.38 15.94
C GLY A 55 -8.01 4.14 15.31
N LEU A 56 -7.95 4.02 13.98
CA LEU A 56 -7.19 2.97 13.30
C LEU A 56 -5.68 3.16 13.55
N THR A 57 -4.97 2.06 13.79
CA THR A 57 -3.51 2.08 13.97
C THR A 57 -2.81 2.31 12.62
N LEU A 58 -1.59 2.86 12.64
CA LEU A 58 -0.78 2.96 11.43
C LEU A 58 -0.41 1.58 10.89
N GLU A 59 -0.28 0.56 11.74
CA GLU A 59 -0.16 -0.84 11.32
C GLU A 59 -1.25 -1.22 10.31
N LYS A 60 -2.53 -0.97 10.62
CA LYS A 60 -3.65 -1.31 9.74
C LYS A 60 -3.87 -0.30 8.64
N ALA A 61 -3.58 0.98 8.89
CA ALA A 61 -3.69 1.99 7.85
C ALA A 61 -2.70 1.76 6.69
N ALA A 62 -1.54 1.12 6.97
CA ALA A 62 -0.49 0.90 5.98
C ALA A 62 -0.89 -0.01 4.81
N VAL A 63 -1.97 -0.79 4.94
CA VAL A 63 -2.44 -1.74 3.91
C VAL A 63 -3.77 -1.34 3.26
N ILE A 64 -4.40 -0.23 3.70
CA ILE A 64 -5.68 0.26 3.14
C ILE A 64 -5.62 0.34 1.62
N ALA A 65 -4.54 0.89 1.07
CA ALA A 65 -4.42 1.14 -0.36
C ALA A 65 -4.52 -0.16 -1.19
N ASP A 66 -3.88 -1.23 -0.74
CA ASP A 66 -3.92 -2.53 -1.42
C ASP A 66 -5.29 -3.21 -1.24
N GLU A 67 -5.90 -3.06 -0.06
CA GLU A 67 -7.22 -3.63 0.21
C GLU A 67 -8.32 -3.00 -0.63
N ILE A 68 -8.33 -1.66 -0.75
CA ILE A 68 -9.32 -0.96 -1.60
C ILE A 68 -9.07 -1.18 -3.09
N LYS A 69 -7.81 -1.39 -3.51
CA LYS A 69 -7.51 -1.86 -4.87
C LYS A 69 -8.15 -3.23 -5.13
N GLY A 70 -8.31 -4.06 -4.10
CA GLY A 70 -9.03 -5.33 -4.18
C GLY A 70 -10.49 -5.18 -4.65
N TRP A 71 -11.13 -4.03 -4.38
CA TRP A 71 -12.51 -3.75 -4.80
C TRP A 71 -12.67 -3.61 -6.31
N ASP A 72 -11.60 -3.38 -7.07
CA ASP A 72 -11.64 -3.28 -8.53
C ASP A 72 -12.15 -4.55 -9.21
N LYS A 73 -12.08 -5.71 -8.54
CA LYS A 73 -12.48 -7.01 -9.09
C LYS A 73 -13.99 -7.21 -9.11
N ASN A 74 -14.65 -6.95 -7.98
CA ASN A 74 -16.05 -7.30 -7.75
C ASN A 74 -16.92 -6.11 -7.32
N GLY A 75 -16.31 -4.94 -7.13
CA GLY A 75 -16.94 -3.74 -6.63
C GLY A 75 -16.88 -3.62 -5.10
N VAL A 76 -17.06 -2.38 -4.66
CA VAL A 76 -17.00 -2.00 -3.24
C VAL A 76 -18.14 -2.56 -2.38
N ASP A 77 -19.26 -2.97 -2.99
CA ASP A 77 -20.43 -3.50 -2.27
C ASP A 77 -20.47 -5.04 -2.26
N ASP A 78 -19.43 -5.72 -2.77
CA ASP A 78 -19.29 -7.18 -2.66
C ASP A 78 -19.09 -7.61 -1.19
N PRO A 79 -19.93 -8.50 -0.63
CA PRO A 79 -19.77 -9.02 0.72
C PRO A 79 -18.43 -9.73 0.98
N SER A 80 -17.77 -10.25 -0.06
CA SER A 80 -16.47 -10.93 0.03
C SER A 80 -15.27 -9.97 0.03
N SER A 81 -15.49 -8.70 -0.32
CA SER A 81 -14.47 -7.65 -0.25
C SER A 81 -14.14 -7.28 1.20
N PHE A 82 -12.95 -6.73 1.43
CA PHE A 82 -12.57 -6.21 2.73
C PHE A 82 -13.37 -4.93 3.07
N HIS A 83 -13.86 -4.81 4.30
CA HIS A 83 -14.68 -3.68 4.75
C HIS A 83 -14.21 -3.17 6.12
N TYR A 84 -14.12 -1.85 6.27
CA TYR A 84 -13.69 -1.19 7.49
C TYR A 84 -14.86 -0.96 8.47
N SER A 85 -15.71 -1.96 8.68
CA SER A 85 -17.00 -1.81 9.39
C SER A 85 -16.89 -1.30 10.83
N ALA A 86 -15.76 -1.57 11.50
CA ALA A 86 -15.46 -1.06 12.84
C ALA A 86 -15.09 0.43 12.85
N HIS A 87 -14.63 0.97 11.72
CA HIS A 87 -14.23 2.36 11.50
C HIS A 87 -15.13 2.98 10.42
N ARG A 88 -16.42 3.18 10.74
CA ARG A 88 -17.46 3.56 9.78
C ARG A 88 -17.14 4.83 8.99
N ASN A 89 -16.43 5.79 9.59
CA ASN A 89 -16.05 7.00 8.89
C ASN A 89 -15.01 6.73 7.80
N ILE A 90 -13.99 5.93 8.12
CA ILE A 90 -12.97 5.47 7.17
C ILE A 90 -13.62 4.64 6.07
N ASP A 91 -14.45 3.65 6.41
CA ASP A 91 -15.16 2.82 5.42
C ASP A 91 -15.91 3.68 4.40
N ARG A 92 -16.75 4.60 4.89
CA ARG A 92 -17.49 5.54 4.02
C ARG A 92 -16.58 6.36 3.11
N GLN A 93 -15.52 6.96 3.65
CA GLN A 93 -14.59 7.78 2.87
C GLN A 93 -13.90 6.98 1.78
N LEU A 94 -13.49 5.74 2.08
CA LEU A 94 -12.87 4.84 1.11
C LEU A 94 -13.86 4.43 0.02
N ARG A 95 -15.12 4.13 0.38
CA ARG A 95 -16.18 3.85 -0.60
C ARG A 95 -16.42 5.04 -1.53
N ASP A 96 -16.53 6.24 -0.96
CA ASP A 96 -16.74 7.48 -1.73
C ASP A 96 -15.56 7.75 -2.66
N PHE A 97 -14.33 7.55 -2.17
CA PHE A 97 -13.11 7.65 -2.96
C PHE A 97 -13.11 6.66 -4.13
N TRP A 98 -13.37 5.38 -3.86
CA TRP A 98 -13.39 4.35 -4.91
C TRP A 98 -14.48 4.64 -5.96
N LYS A 99 -15.69 5.02 -5.53
CA LYS A 99 -16.79 5.38 -6.44
C LYS A 99 -16.47 6.57 -7.34
N ALA A 100 -15.70 7.54 -6.83
CA ALA A 100 -15.23 8.68 -7.61
C ALA A 100 -14.08 8.36 -8.57
N ASN A 101 -13.38 7.24 -8.36
CA ASN A 101 -12.17 6.84 -9.10
C ASN A 101 -12.28 5.40 -9.66
N GLN A 102 -13.47 4.99 -10.08
CA GLN A 102 -13.67 3.64 -10.60
C GLN A 102 -12.69 3.34 -11.74
N PRO A 103 -12.09 2.12 -11.79
CA PRO A 103 -11.25 1.73 -12.89
C PRO A 103 -12.02 1.94 -14.19
N THR A 104 -11.49 2.76 -15.09
CA THR A 104 -12.01 2.82 -16.45
C THR A 104 -11.87 1.41 -17.03
N HIS A 105 -12.98 0.72 -17.30
CA HIS A 105 -13.02 -0.50 -18.11
C HIS A 105 -12.70 -0.21 -19.59
N GLU A 106 -11.69 0.62 -19.84
CA GLU A 106 -11.04 0.71 -21.13
C GLU A 106 -10.32 -0.63 -21.31
N MET A 107 -10.84 -1.49 -22.19
CA MET A 107 -10.29 -2.81 -22.55
C MET A 107 -8.81 -2.80 -22.97
N ASN A 108 -8.17 -1.62 -23.06
CA ASN A 108 -6.77 -1.40 -23.42
C ASN A 108 -5.98 -0.56 -22.41
N SER A 109 -6.45 -0.37 -21.17
CA SER A 109 -5.71 0.42 -20.17
C SER A 109 -4.43 -0.32 -19.77
N ALA A 110 -3.28 0.21 -20.20
CA ALA A 110 -1.94 -0.28 -19.90
C ALA A 110 -1.49 0.03 -18.46
N MET A 111 -2.41 0.10 -17.50
CA MET A 111 -2.05 0.19 -16.08
C MET A 111 -1.59 -1.20 -15.62
N PRO A 112 -0.33 -1.35 -15.15
CA PRO A 112 0.13 -2.63 -14.65
C PRO A 112 -0.59 -2.98 -13.34
N SER A 113 -1.21 -4.16 -13.34
CA SER A 113 -1.81 -4.82 -12.16
C SER A 113 -0.80 -5.09 -11.06
#